data_AF-A0A7J6X2V3-F1
#
_entry.id   AF-A0A7J6X2V3-F1
#
_cell.length_a   1.000
_cell.length_b   1.000
_cell.length_c   1.000
_cell.angle_alpha   90.00
_cell.angle_beta   90.00
_cell.angle_gamma   90.00
#
_symmetry.space_group_name_H-M   'P 1'
#
loop_
_entity.id
_entity.type
_entity.pdbx_description
1 polymer ?
#
loop_
_entity_poly.entity_id
_entity_poly.type
_entity_poly.pdbx_seq_one_letter_code
_entity_poly.pdbx_strand_id
1 'polypeptide(L)'
;MSEDDGSHSSNGNYEETGTDSSGHDEPPHKVRTGRTAAQCIRVTKLPDGQRLSVTYNSRGQPIDDVKNRLWISLKTKFLLGEDERKSRLSSMASAWTKFKSTLTTIYIRPFENDPDVLQKVPEIYKGYIPQNDWDVFLKERLSDEFK
;
A
#
# COMPACT_ATOMS: atom_id res chain seq x y z
N MET A 1 -44.52 1.56 -40.78
CA MET A 1 -45.90 2.07 -40.92
C MET A 1 -46.47 2.05 -39.52
N SER A 2 -46.55 3.12 -38.74
CA SER A 2 -46.48 4.58 -38.96
C SER A 2 -46.01 5.20 -37.60
N GLU A 3 -45.20 6.27 -37.49
CA GLU A 3 -45.58 7.71 -37.58
C GLU A 3 -46.93 7.98 -36.86
N ASP A 4 -47.12 8.93 -35.94
CA ASP A 4 -46.35 10.10 -35.53
C ASP A 4 -46.94 10.71 -34.24
N ASP A 5 -46.12 11.52 -33.57
CA ASP A 5 -46.32 12.76 -32.78
C ASP A 5 -47.63 13.16 -32.06
N GLY A 6 -47.43 13.90 -30.94
CA GLY A 6 -48.18 15.14 -30.71
C GLY A 6 -48.78 15.39 -29.32
N SER A 7 -48.11 16.24 -28.55
CA SER A 7 -48.55 16.89 -27.30
C SER A 7 -49.97 17.48 -27.28
N HIS A 8 -50.56 17.53 -26.08
CA HIS A 8 -51.44 18.64 -25.68
C HIS A 8 -51.16 19.08 -24.24
N SER A 9 -50.81 20.35 -24.14
CA SER A 9 -50.72 21.15 -22.91
C SER A 9 -52.13 21.54 -22.47
N SER A 10 -52.40 21.59 -21.16
CA SER A 10 -53.45 22.49 -20.65
C SER A 10 -53.16 22.97 -19.24
N ASN A 11 -53.17 24.28 -19.13
CA ASN A 11 -52.94 25.12 -17.96
C ASN A 11 -53.99 24.93 -16.88
N GLY A 12 -53.57 25.04 -15.62
CA GLY A 12 -54.44 25.26 -14.47
C GLY A 12 -53.71 26.12 -13.46
N ASN A 13 -53.91 27.44 -13.57
CA ASN A 13 -53.51 28.45 -12.60
C ASN A 13 -54.13 28.18 -11.22
N TYR A 14 -53.35 28.36 -10.17
CA TYR A 14 -53.87 28.91 -8.91
C TYR A 14 -52.88 29.98 -8.41
N GLU A 15 -53.37 31.21 -8.30
CA GLU A 15 -52.76 32.31 -7.57
C GLU A 15 -53.04 32.10 -6.07
N GLU A 16 -52.06 32.39 -5.20
CA GLU A 16 -52.07 33.54 -4.27
C GLU A 16 -51.06 33.32 -3.14
N THR A 17 -49.99 34.12 -3.24
CA THR A 17 -49.26 34.85 -2.21
C THR A 17 -49.45 34.47 -0.73
N GLY A 18 -48.37 33.94 -0.15
CA GLY A 18 -48.03 34.11 1.25
C GLY A 18 -46.58 34.58 1.35
N THR A 19 -46.39 35.87 1.60
CA THR A 19 -45.10 36.49 1.91
C THR A 19 -44.69 36.16 3.35
N ASP A 20 -43.51 35.57 3.53
CA ASP A 20 -42.62 35.91 4.65
C ASP A 20 -41.17 35.64 4.23
N SER A 21 -40.36 36.69 4.32
CA SER A 21 -38.92 36.65 4.10
C SER A 21 -38.25 36.54 5.48
N SER A 22 -37.62 35.41 5.76
CA SER A 22 -36.59 35.36 6.80
C SER A 22 -35.52 34.36 6.40
N GLY A 23 -34.33 34.89 6.13
CA GLY A 23 -33.16 34.09 5.78
C GLY A 23 -32.70 33.23 6.95
N HIS A 24 -32.39 31.98 6.65
CA HIS A 24 -31.42 31.20 7.40
C HIS A 24 -30.81 30.14 6.49
N ASP A 25 -29.48 30.17 6.38
CA ASP A 25 -28.63 29.21 5.68
C ASP A 25 -28.71 27.78 6.27
N GLU A 26 -28.67 26.79 5.36
CA GLU A 26 -28.36 25.33 5.47
C GLU A 26 -29.29 24.36 6.25
N PRO A 27 -29.35 23.03 5.92
CA PRO A 27 -28.48 22.22 5.04
C PRO A 27 -29.22 21.30 4.01
N PRO A 28 -28.49 20.59 3.12
CA PRO A 28 -29.09 19.76 2.07
C PRO A 28 -29.72 18.45 2.57
N HIS A 29 -30.79 18.05 1.88
CA HIS A 29 -31.48 16.77 2.02
C HIS A 29 -30.51 15.57 1.99
N LYS A 30 -30.55 14.73 3.03
CA LYS A 30 -29.79 13.47 3.10
C LYS A 30 -30.36 12.45 2.10
N VAL A 31 -29.73 12.29 0.94
CA VAL A 31 -29.85 11.07 0.13
C VAL A 31 -29.23 9.92 0.93
N ARG A 32 -30.07 8.99 1.38
CA ARG A 32 -29.66 7.73 2.00
C ARG A 32 -29.22 6.76 0.89
N THR A 33 -27.96 6.83 0.47
CA THR A 33 -27.35 5.78 -0.36
C THR A 33 -26.90 4.61 0.51
N GLY A 34 -27.42 3.43 0.20
CA GLY A 34 -27.06 2.16 0.82
C GLY A 34 -25.57 1.83 0.68
N ARG A 35 -25.05 1.15 1.70
CA ARG A 35 -23.63 0.82 1.89
C ARG A 35 -23.15 -0.24 0.89
N THR A 36 -22.27 0.14 -0.04
CA THR A 36 -21.11 -0.68 -0.44
C THR A 36 -19.88 0.23 -0.41
N ALA A 37 -18.86 -0.17 0.32
CA ALA A 37 -17.85 0.75 0.85
C ALA A 37 -16.75 1.08 -0.18
N ALA A 38 -16.51 2.37 -0.44
CA ALA A 38 -15.63 2.86 -1.49
C ALA A 38 -14.15 2.52 -1.22
N GLN A 39 -13.52 1.79 -2.15
CA GLN A 39 -12.06 1.63 -2.23
C GLN A 39 -11.50 2.76 -3.09
N CYS A 40 -10.38 3.36 -2.69
CA CYS A 40 -9.77 4.50 -3.40
C CYS A 40 -8.39 4.13 -3.96
N ILE A 41 -8.10 4.59 -5.17
CA ILE A 41 -6.83 4.36 -5.87
C ILE A 41 -6.07 5.69 -5.94
N ARG A 42 -4.83 5.72 -5.44
CA ARG A 42 -3.92 6.88 -5.59
C ARG A 42 -2.88 6.56 -6.64
N VAL A 43 -2.78 7.36 -7.70
CA VAL A 43 -1.86 7.15 -8.83
C VAL A 43 -0.77 8.23 -8.85
N THR A 44 0.51 7.83 -8.76
CA THR A 44 1.70 8.69 -8.75
C THR A 44 2.52 8.47 -10.02
N LYS A 45 3.00 9.53 -10.69
CA LYS A 45 3.96 9.41 -11.82
C LYS A 45 5.40 9.44 -11.29
N LEU A 46 6.24 8.53 -11.80
CA LEU A 46 7.66 8.38 -11.53
C LEU A 46 8.52 9.11 -12.58
N PRO A 47 9.80 9.40 -12.29
CA PRO A 47 10.71 10.14 -13.17
C PRO A 47 11.01 9.44 -14.52
N ASP A 48 10.87 8.12 -14.58
CA ASP A 48 10.97 7.33 -15.82
C ASP A 48 9.67 7.34 -16.64
N GLY A 49 8.67 8.10 -16.20
CA GLY A 49 7.33 8.19 -16.80
C GLY A 49 6.34 7.15 -16.30
N GLN A 50 6.77 6.20 -15.45
CA GLN A 50 5.94 5.10 -14.99
C GLN A 50 4.94 5.55 -13.91
N ARG A 51 3.76 4.93 -13.81
CA ARG A 51 2.72 5.32 -12.84
C ARG A 51 2.54 4.25 -11.77
N LEU A 52 2.84 4.57 -10.52
CA LEU A 52 2.57 3.71 -9.36
C LEU A 52 1.20 4.00 -8.79
N SER A 53 0.33 2.98 -8.74
CA SER A 53 -0.99 3.08 -8.12
C SER A 53 -1.07 2.25 -6.84
N VAL A 54 -1.41 2.88 -5.71
CA VAL A 54 -1.65 2.21 -4.43
C VAL A 54 -3.16 2.21 -4.14
N THR A 55 -3.70 1.02 -3.88
CA THR A 55 -5.14 0.81 -3.63
C THR A 55 -5.41 0.61 -2.15
N TYR A 56 -6.50 1.21 -1.70
CA TYR A 56 -6.90 1.21 -0.31
C TYR A 56 -8.21 0.44 -0.15
N ASN A 57 -8.31 -0.37 0.90
CA ASN A 57 -9.57 -1.00 1.25
C ASN A 57 -10.58 0.06 1.72
N SER A 58 -11.81 -0.35 1.96
CA SER A 58 -12.90 0.54 2.40
C SER A 58 -12.71 1.19 3.77
N ARG A 59 -11.68 0.80 4.54
CA ARG A 59 -11.28 1.45 5.80
C ARG A 59 -10.09 2.40 5.61
N GLY A 60 -9.70 2.66 4.36
CA GLY A 60 -8.56 3.51 4.04
C GLY A 60 -7.20 2.90 4.39
N GLN A 61 -7.12 1.60 4.65
CA GLN A 61 -5.83 0.93 4.82
C GLN A 61 -5.24 0.68 3.43
N PRO A 62 -3.95 0.96 3.22
CA PRO A 62 -3.28 0.40 2.06
C PRO A 62 -3.52 -1.09 2.19
N ILE A 63 -4.06 -1.67 1.14
CA ILE A 63 -4.03 -3.13 1.08
C ILE A 63 -2.55 -3.60 1.04
N ASP A 64 -1.59 -2.68 0.89
CA ASP A 64 -0.16 -2.88 0.71
C ASP A 64 0.63 -3.29 1.96
N ASP A 65 0.75 -4.61 2.06
CA ASP A 65 1.79 -5.42 2.68
C ASP A 65 3.22 -5.01 2.21
N VAL A 66 4.27 -5.21 3.03
CA VAL A 66 5.70 -5.05 2.63
C VAL A 66 5.96 -5.85 1.34
N LYS A 67 5.31 -7.00 1.24
CA LYS A 67 5.28 -7.86 0.06
C LYS A 67 4.79 -7.16 -1.22
N ASN A 68 3.79 -6.28 -1.13
CA ASN A 68 3.27 -5.58 -2.30
C ASN A 68 4.17 -4.43 -2.72
N ARG A 69 4.74 -3.68 -1.78
CA ARG A 69 5.75 -2.65 -2.09
C ARG A 69 6.97 -3.25 -2.77
N LEU A 70 7.40 -4.41 -2.27
CA LEU A 70 8.49 -5.19 -2.85
C LEU A 70 8.14 -5.67 -4.27
N TRP A 71 6.92 -6.19 -4.46
CA TRP A 71 6.42 -6.62 -5.77
C TRP A 71 6.38 -5.47 -6.77
N ILE A 72 5.77 -4.34 -6.40
CA ILE A 72 5.66 -3.15 -7.25
C ILE A 72 7.06 -2.68 -7.66
N SER A 73 7.99 -2.61 -6.71
CA SER A 73 9.37 -2.20 -6.99
C SER A 73 10.09 -3.13 -7.98
N LEU A 74 9.89 -4.45 -7.86
CA LEU A 74 10.45 -5.42 -8.81
C LEU A 74 9.80 -5.30 -10.18
N LYS A 75 8.47 -5.22 -10.23
CA LYS A 75 7.70 -5.09 -11.45
C LYS A 75 8.14 -3.86 -12.24
N THR A 76 8.33 -2.74 -11.54
CA THR A 76 8.86 -1.48 -12.11
C THR A 76 10.27 -1.64 -12.65
N LYS A 77 11.19 -2.20 -11.87
CA LYS A 77 12.62 -2.26 -12.22
C LYS A 77 12.95 -3.31 -13.29
N PHE A 78 12.26 -4.44 -13.28
CA PHE A 78 12.57 -5.58 -14.14
C PHE A 78 11.46 -5.85 -15.19
N LEU A 79 10.45 -4.97 -15.29
CA LEU A 79 9.36 -5.06 -16.26
C LEU A 79 8.64 -6.42 -16.25
N LEU A 80 8.40 -6.97 -15.05
CA LEU A 80 7.88 -8.33 -14.86
C LEU A 80 6.37 -8.42 -15.10
N GLY A 81 5.91 -9.60 -15.53
CA GLY A 81 4.47 -9.91 -15.63
C GLY A 81 3.84 -10.20 -14.26
N GLU A 82 2.53 -9.99 -14.08
CA GLU A 82 1.84 -10.35 -12.82
C GLU A 82 1.90 -11.85 -12.51
N ASP A 83 2.00 -12.71 -13.52
CA ASP A 83 2.09 -14.17 -13.37
C ASP A 83 3.36 -14.60 -12.61
N GLU A 84 4.41 -13.76 -12.64
CA GLU A 84 5.66 -14.03 -11.95
C GLU A 84 5.64 -13.63 -10.48
N ARG A 85 4.61 -12.91 -10.02
CA ARG A 85 4.55 -12.33 -8.66
C ARG A 85 4.83 -13.33 -7.58
N LYS A 86 4.15 -14.48 -7.61
CA LYS A 86 4.29 -15.52 -6.59
C LYS A 86 5.70 -16.10 -6.58
N SER A 87 6.23 -16.43 -7.77
CA SER A 87 7.56 -17.02 -7.93
C SER A 87 8.66 -16.05 -7.48
N ARG A 88 8.57 -14.78 -7.89
CA ARG A 88 9.55 -13.74 -7.55
C ARG A 88 9.54 -13.43 -6.06
N LEU A 89 8.37 -13.21 -5.47
CA LEU A 89 8.26 -12.97 -4.03
C LEU A 89 8.72 -14.18 -3.21
N SER A 90 8.43 -15.41 -3.66
CA SER A 90 8.95 -16.64 -3.03
C SER A 90 10.47 -16.71 -3.12
N SER A 91 11.04 -16.43 -4.30
CA SER A 91 12.49 -16.44 -4.52
C SER A 91 13.20 -15.41 -3.65
N MET A 92 12.61 -14.22 -3.50
CA MET A 92 13.11 -13.19 -2.59
C MET A 92 13.03 -13.61 -1.13
N ALA A 93 11.91 -14.22 -0.70
CA ALA A 93 11.78 -14.75 0.65
C ALA A 93 12.86 -15.81 0.91
N SER A 94 13.10 -16.72 -0.04
CA SER A 94 14.19 -17.70 0.04
C SER A 94 15.57 -17.04 0.08
N ALA A 95 15.80 -16.01 -0.75
CA ALA A 95 17.06 -15.26 -0.75
C ALA A 95 17.29 -14.53 0.59
N TRP A 96 16.24 -13.94 1.17
CA TRP A 96 16.28 -13.28 2.46
C TRP A 96 16.59 -14.28 3.60
N THR A 97 15.96 -15.45 3.58
CA THR A 97 16.27 -16.51 4.55
C THR A 97 17.71 -16.99 4.41
N LYS A 98 18.19 -17.22 3.19
CA LYS A 98 19.58 -17.61 2.92
C LYS A 98 20.57 -16.53 3.38
N PHE A 99 20.25 -15.27 3.12
CA PHE A 99 21.06 -14.13 3.56
C PHE A 99 21.18 -14.10 5.09
N LYS A 100 20.05 -14.18 5.81
CA LYS A 100 20.06 -14.24 7.29
C LYS A 100 20.85 -15.45 7.80
N SER A 101 20.65 -16.63 7.21
CA SER A 101 21.41 -17.83 7.56
C SER A 101 22.90 -17.64 7.34
N THR A 102 23.29 -17.00 6.24
CA THR A 102 24.70 -16.71 5.94
C THR A 102 25.29 -15.76 6.98
N LEU A 103 24.58 -14.69 7.33
CA LEU A 103 24.99 -13.78 8.40
C LEU A 103 25.20 -14.52 9.72
N THR A 104 24.23 -15.34 10.12
CA THR A 104 24.33 -16.08 11.37
C THR A 104 25.45 -17.11 11.38
N THR A 105 25.55 -17.95 10.36
CA THR A 105 26.52 -19.07 10.36
C THR A 105 27.95 -18.60 10.12
N ILE A 106 28.18 -17.58 9.29
CA ILE A 106 29.53 -17.15 8.90
C ILE A 106 30.03 -15.99 9.76
N TYR A 107 29.16 -15.04 10.09
CA TYR A 107 29.59 -13.78 10.72
C TYR A 107 29.23 -13.68 12.19
N ILE A 108 28.29 -14.48 12.70
CA ILE A 108 27.90 -14.46 14.11
C ILE A 108 28.49 -15.66 14.85
N ARG A 109 28.15 -16.89 14.44
CA ARG A 109 28.55 -18.13 15.14
C ARG A 109 30.04 -18.24 15.47
N PRO A 110 30.98 -17.91 14.56
CA PRO A 110 32.40 -18.04 14.86
C PRO A 110 32.90 -17.04 15.91
N PHE A 111 32.17 -15.95 16.15
CA PHE A 111 32.59 -14.81 16.97
C PHE A 111 31.65 -14.57 18.16
N GLU A 112 30.84 -15.55 18.57
CA GLU A 112 29.90 -15.41 19.70
C GLU A 112 30.56 -14.97 21.01
N ASN A 113 31.85 -15.30 21.19
CA ASN A 113 32.64 -14.93 22.36
C ASN A 113 33.47 -13.64 22.16
N ASP A 114 33.44 -13.03 20.98
CA ASP A 114 34.21 -11.84 20.62
C ASP A 114 33.27 -10.68 20.21
N PRO A 115 32.72 -9.96 21.19
CA PRO A 115 31.71 -8.93 20.94
C PRO A 115 32.26 -7.71 20.18
N ASP A 116 33.56 -7.45 20.27
CA ASP A 116 34.21 -6.31 19.61
C ASP A 116 34.20 -6.48 18.08
N VAL A 117 34.32 -7.72 17.61
CA VAL A 117 34.21 -8.07 16.19
C VAL A 117 32.76 -7.97 15.71
N LEU A 118 31.80 -8.41 16.53
CA LEU A 118 30.39 -8.40 16.17
C LEU A 118 29.79 -7.00 16.14
N GLN A 119 30.31 -6.04 16.93
CA GLN A 119 29.74 -4.68 17.00
C GLN A 119 29.68 -3.96 15.65
N LYS A 120 30.44 -4.39 14.64
CA LYS A 120 30.46 -3.76 13.31
C LYS A 120 29.80 -4.66 12.28
N VAL A 121 29.02 -4.04 11.38
CA VAL A 121 28.52 -4.73 10.18
C VAL A 121 29.71 -5.26 9.37
N PRO A 122 29.66 -6.50 8.87
CA PRO A 122 30.70 -7.02 7.97
C PRO A 122 30.92 -6.09 6.78
N GLU A 123 32.18 -5.83 6.43
CA GLU A 123 32.54 -4.80 5.44
C GLU A 123 31.83 -5.00 4.08
N ILE A 124 31.63 -6.25 3.66
CA ILE A 124 30.93 -6.57 2.40
C ILE A 124 29.45 -6.18 2.38
N TYR A 125 28.83 -6.00 3.54
CA TYR A 125 27.42 -5.61 3.69
C TYR A 125 27.26 -4.18 4.21
N LYS A 126 28.37 -3.47 4.40
CA LYS A 126 28.38 -2.08 4.79
C LYS A 126 27.70 -1.23 3.73
N GLY A 127 26.81 -0.34 4.16
CA GLY A 127 25.97 0.47 3.27
C GLY A 127 24.68 -0.22 2.81
N TYR A 128 24.55 -1.54 2.97
CA TYR A 128 23.30 -2.27 2.73
C TYR A 128 22.53 -2.52 4.02
N ILE A 129 23.24 -2.78 5.12
CA ILE A 129 22.65 -2.97 6.45
C ILE A 129 23.00 -1.74 7.31
N PRO A 130 22.01 -0.95 7.75
CA PRO A 130 22.22 0.09 8.74
C PRO A 130 22.73 -0.51 10.06
N GLN A 131 23.65 0.18 10.75
CA GLN A 131 24.21 -0.31 12.01
C GLN A 131 23.13 -0.64 13.05
N ASN A 132 22.09 0.18 13.15
CA ASN A 132 20.98 -0.06 14.07
C ASN A 132 20.24 -1.38 13.79
N ASP A 133 20.03 -1.72 12.51
CA ASP A 133 19.35 -2.96 12.12
C ASP A 133 20.25 -4.17 12.41
N TRP A 134 21.56 -4.02 12.25
CA TRP A 134 22.54 -5.03 12.62
C TRP A 134 22.57 -5.28 14.12
N ASP A 135 22.55 -4.23 14.95
CA ASP A 135 22.55 -4.36 16.40
C ASP A 135 21.28 -5.08 16.90
N VAL A 136 20.11 -4.78 16.30
CA VAL A 136 18.87 -5.50 16.59
C VAL A 136 18.97 -6.97 16.18
N PHE A 137 19.51 -7.24 14.98
CA PHE A 137 19.68 -8.61 14.48
C PHE A 137 20.64 -9.42 15.36
N LEU A 138 21.75 -8.84 15.82
CA LEU A 138 22.69 -9.50 16.72
C LEU A 138 22.03 -9.85 18.06
N LYS A 139 21.29 -8.90 18.66
CA LYS A 139 20.56 -9.16 19.90
C LYS A 139 19.58 -10.33 19.74
N GLU A 140 18.88 -10.40 18.61
CA GLU A 140 17.96 -11.51 18.30
C GLU A 140 18.71 -12.85 18.14
N ARG A 141 19.90 -12.86 17.52
CA ARG A 141 20.65 -14.10 17.26
C ARG A 141 21.50 -14.58 18.43
N LEU A 142 21.84 -13.70 19.36
CA LEU A 142 22.60 -14.04 20.56
C LEU A 142 21.69 -14.29 21.78
N SER A 143 20.39 -14.02 21.66
CA SER A 143 19.42 -14.30 22.73
C SER A 143 19.32 -15.80 23.01
N ASP A 144 18.98 -16.16 24.24
CA ASP A 144 18.84 -17.56 24.62
C ASP A 144 17.65 -18.24 23.94
N GLU A 145 16.65 -17.50 23.47
CA GLU A 145 15.51 -18.02 22.71
C GLU A 145 15.93 -18.56 21.33
N PHE A 146 17.03 -18.05 20.77
CA PHE A 146 17.52 -18.48 19.46
C PHE A 146 18.46 -19.70 19.53
N LYS A 147 19.02 -20.00 20.72
CA LYS A 147 20.02 -21.06 20.92
C LYS A 147 19.43 -22.46 20.85
#